data_AF-E8R010-F1
#
_entry.id   AF-E8R010-F1
#
_cell.length_a   1.000
_cell.length_b   1.000
_cell.length_c   1.000
_cell.angle_alpha   90.00
_cell.angle_beta   90.00
_cell.angle_gamma   90.00
#
_symmetry.space_group_name_H-M   'P 1'
#
loop_
_entity.id
_entity.type
_entity.pdbx_description
1 polymer ?
#
loop_
_entity_poly.entity_id
_entity_poly.type
_entity_poly.pdbx_seq_one_letter_code
_entity_poly.pdbx_strand_id
1 'polypeptide(L)'
;MSPPSSASDSPPPVPPGLHDLSRARLTRHALERYVERFAPTLCLDRAERELRQALSRTRRLGRKPGSPQTAAHLAIAHQRIMVVILQDDAITTVLTWPQFQPKLIDFGRARLPRKQGRMIQRLKDALDNANS
;
A
#
# COMPACT_ATOMS: atom_id res chain seq x y z
N MET A 1 20.03 -33.04 -27.36
CA MET A 1 18.77 -32.28 -27.30
C MET A 1 18.60 -31.80 -25.87
N SER A 2 18.89 -30.53 -25.59
CA SER A 2 18.71 -29.92 -24.27
C SER A 2 17.34 -29.23 -24.23
N PRO A 3 16.52 -29.38 -23.18
CA PRO A 3 15.36 -28.53 -23.03
C PRO A 3 15.78 -27.12 -22.59
N PRO A 4 15.08 -26.05 -23.00
CA PRO A 4 15.29 -24.73 -22.44
C PRO A 4 14.74 -24.70 -21.01
N SER A 5 15.62 -24.39 -20.07
CA SER A 5 15.29 -24.17 -18.66
C SER A 5 14.31 -23.00 -18.56
N SER A 6 13.05 -23.30 -18.19
CA SER A 6 12.05 -22.29 -17.86
C SER A 6 12.56 -21.52 -16.65
N ALA A 7 13.09 -20.32 -16.88
CA ALA A 7 13.32 -19.36 -15.82
C ALA A 7 11.97 -19.06 -15.17
N SER A 8 11.77 -19.59 -13.96
CA SER A 8 10.63 -19.25 -13.12
C SER A 8 10.66 -17.75 -12.86
N ASP A 9 9.81 -17.03 -13.58
CA ASP A 9 9.48 -15.61 -13.40
C ASP A 9 8.64 -15.43 -12.13
N SER A 10 9.17 -15.90 -11.00
CA SER A 10 8.54 -15.76 -9.70
C SER A 10 8.87 -14.39 -9.15
N PRO A 11 7.88 -13.53 -8.86
CA PRO A 11 8.14 -12.22 -8.28
C PRO A 11 8.90 -12.40 -6.96
N PRO A 12 9.84 -11.49 -6.64
CA PRO A 12 10.69 -11.61 -5.47
C PRO A 12 9.83 -11.79 -4.21
N PRO A 13 10.20 -12.74 -3.32
CA PRO A 13 9.38 -13.07 -2.16
C PRO A 13 9.12 -11.82 -1.31
N VAL A 14 7.85 -11.60 -0.95
CA VAL A 14 7.44 -10.46 -0.12
C VAL A 14 8.03 -10.66 1.28
N PRO A 15 8.79 -9.70 1.83
CA PRO A 15 9.35 -9.83 3.17
C PRO A 15 8.26 -10.07 4.24
N PRO A 16 8.56 -10.79 5.34
CA PRO A 16 7.58 -11.13 6.37
C PRO A 16 6.82 -9.90 6.91
N GLY A 17 5.49 -9.96 6.90
CA GLY A 17 4.61 -8.89 7.38
C GLY A 17 4.37 -7.75 6.39
N LEU A 18 4.93 -7.84 5.17
CA LEU A 18 4.53 -7.02 4.04
C LEU A 18 3.51 -7.77 3.15
N HIS A 19 2.73 -6.99 2.40
CA HIS A 19 1.73 -7.47 1.46
C HIS A 19 1.87 -6.68 0.16
N ASP A 20 1.86 -7.41 -0.96
CA ASP A 20 1.75 -6.82 -2.29
C ASP A 20 0.27 -6.65 -2.64
N LEU A 21 -0.15 -5.39 -2.83
CA LEU A 21 -1.48 -4.99 -3.27
C LEU A 21 -1.45 -4.31 -4.65
N SER A 22 -0.33 -4.36 -5.38
CA SER A 22 -0.17 -3.72 -6.70
C SER A 22 -1.17 -4.23 -7.74
N ARG A 23 -1.64 -5.48 -7.57
CA ARG A 23 -2.64 -6.15 -8.40
C ARG A 23 -4.09 -5.91 -7.96
N ALA A 24 -4.31 -5.23 -6.84
CA ALA A 24 -5.66 -4.90 -6.40
C ALA A 24 -6.37 -4.01 -7.42
N ARG A 25 -7.70 -4.11 -7.49
CA ARG A 25 -8.52 -3.23 -8.34
C ARG A 25 -8.45 -1.81 -7.79
N LEU A 26 -8.15 -0.83 -8.63
CA LEU A 26 -8.12 0.57 -8.22
C LEU A 26 -9.45 1.23 -8.61
N THR A 27 -10.15 1.78 -7.63
CA THR A 27 -11.33 2.59 -7.94
C THR A 27 -10.90 3.96 -8.48
N ARG A 28 -11.73 4.56 -9.34
CA ARG A 28 -11.52 5.94 -9.81
C ARG A 28 -11.37 6.92 -8.64
N HIS A 29 -12.21 6.76 -7.61
CA HIS A 29 -12.13 7.58 -6.40
C HIS A 29 -10.77 7.46 -5.70
N ALA A 30 -10.21 6.26 -5.56
CA ALA A 30 -8.90 6.08 -4.97
C ALA A 30 -7.78 6.77 -5.77
N LEU A 31 -7.83 6.71 -7.10
CA LEU A 31 -6.87 7.40 -7.98
C LEU A 31 -6.97 8.92 -7.87
N GLU A 32 -8.18 9.47 -7.89
CA GLU A 32 -8.41 10.91 -7.72
C GLU A 32 -7.86 11.40 -6.37
N ARG A 33 -8.12 10.65 -5.29
CA ARG A 33 -7.58 10.95 -3.96
C ARG A 33 -6.07 10.79 -3.87
N TYR A 34 -5.48 9.90 -4.64
CA TYR A 34 -4.03 9.78 -4.72
C TYR A 34 -3.41 11.01 -5.37
N VAL A 35 -3.92 11.43 -6.54
CA VAL A 35 -3.46 12.65 -7.24
C VAL A 35 -3.58 13.86 -6.32
N GLU A 36 -4.77 14.09 -5.75
CA GLU A 36 -5.04 15.25 -4.89
C GLU A 36 -4.07 15.35 -3.69
N ARG A 37 -3.75 14.22 -3.05
CA ARG A 37 -3.06 14.21 -1.75
C ARG A 37 -1.56 13.96 -1.88
N PHE A 38 -1.16 13.18 -2.87
CA PHE A 38 0.21 12.66 -2.99
C PHE A 38 0.94 13.15 -4.23
N ALA A 39 0.24 13.32 -5.35
CA ALA A 39 0.85 13.57 -6.65
C ALA A 39 0.07 14.57 -7.53
N PRO A 40 -0.13 15.83 -7.08
CA PRO A 40 -1.07 16.77 -7.72
C PRO A 40 -0.65 17.21 -9.13
N THR A 41 0.60 16.97 -9.51
CA THR A 41 1.14 17.31 -10.83
C THR A 41 1.03 16.17 -11.84
N LEU A 42 0.58 14.97 -11.42
CA LEU A 42 0.48 13.81 -12.31
C LEU A 42 -0.90 13.71 -12.96
N CYS A 43 -0.92 13.29 -14.24
CA CYS A 43 -2.14 12.79 -14.86
C CYS A 43 -2.54 11.42 -14.29
N LEU A 44 -3.81 11.04 -14.46
CA LEU A 44 -4.35 9.80 -13.89
C LEU A 44 -3.58 8.54 -14.32
N ASP A 45 -3.17 8.42 -15.58
CA ASP A 45 -2.45 7.24 -16.06
C ASP A 45 -1.08 7.08 -15.39
N ARG A 46 -0.32 8.18 -15.23
CA ARG A 46 0.95 8.15 -14.50
C ARG A 46 0.74 7.90 -13.01
N ALA A 47 -0.27 8.54 -12.44
CA ALA A 47 -0.66 8.37 -11.05
C ALA A 47 -1.07 6.92 -10.73
N GLU A 48 -1.75 6.24 -11.65
CA GLU A 48 -2.10 4.82 -11.48
C GLU A 48 -0.86 3.95 -11.37
N ARG A 49 0.11 4.11 -12.28
CA ARG A 49 1.36 3.33 -12.25
C ARG A 49 2.13 3.58 -10.94
N GLU A 50 2.25 4.83 -10.51
CA GLU A 50 2.93 5.17 -9.27
C GLU A 50 2.20 4.64 -8.04
N LEU A 51 0.86 4.70 -8.02
CA LEU A 51 0.06 4.11 -6.95
C LEU A 51 0.26 2.59 -6.90
N ARG A 52 0.26 1.90 -8.04
CA ARG A 52 0.55 0.45 -8.09
C ARG A 52 1.94 0.12 -7.56
N GLN A 53 2.94 0.94 -7.90
CA GLN A 53 4.29 0.79 -7.38
C GLN A 53 4.33 0.96 -5.85
N ALA A 54 3.68 2.00 -5.31
CA ALA A 54 3.56 2.20 -3.86
C ALA A 54 2.82 1.06 -3.15
N LEU A 55 1.88 0.40 -3.84
CA LEU A 55 1.12 -0.74 -3.35
C LEU A 55 1.88 -2.08 -3.41
N SER A 56 3.03 -2.15 -4.09
CA SER A 56 3.84 -3.37 -4.15
C SER A 56 4.37 -3.82 -2.78
N ARG A 57 4.52 -2.86 -1.86
CA ARG A 57 5.05 -3.06 -0.51
C ARG A 57 4.20 -2.33 0.51
N THR A 58 3.16 -3.01 0.97
CA THR A 58 2.29 -2.48 2.03
C THR A 58 2.43 -3.25 3.33
N ARG A 59 2.00 -2.65 4.43
CA ARG A 59 1.88 -3.33 5.73
C ARG A 59 0.47 -3.18 6.27
N ARG A 60 -0.19 -4.28 6.58
CA ARG A 60 -1.54 -4.24 7.18
C ARG A 60 -1.48 -3.57 8.55
N LEU A 61 -2.29 -2.53 8.73
CA LEU A 61 -2.52 -1.88 10.03
C LEU A 61 -3.54 -2.66 10.84
N GLY A 62 -4.71 -2.90 10.27
CA GLY A 62 -5.82 -3.50 10.98
C GLY A 62 -6.97 -3.82 10.04
N ARG A 63 -7.99 -4.47 10.59
CA ARG A 63 -9.25 -4.78 9.90
C ARG A 63 -10.38 -4.11 10.65
N LYS A 64 -11.43 -3.72 9.92
CA LYS A 64 -12.62 -3.14 10.53
C LYS A 64 -13.42 -4.24 11.25
N PRO A 65 -13.67 -4.13 12.58
CA PRO A 65 -14.55 -5.06 13.27
C PRO A 65 -15.94 -5.07 12.62
N GLY A 66 -16.53 -6.24 12.44
CA GLY A 66 -17.84 -6.41 11.77
C GLY A 66 -17.82 -6.27 10.24
N SER A 67 -16.68 -5.92 9.63
CA SER A 67 -16.49 -5.93 8.16
C SER A 67 -15.12 -6.53 7.81
N PRO A 68 -14.98 -7.87 7.90
CA PRO A 68 -13.69 -8.56 7.73
C PRO A 68 -13.02 -8.33 6.37
N GLN A 69 -13.80 -7.98 5.35
CA GLN A 69 -13.35 -7.61 4.01
C GLN A 69 -12.70 -6.22 3.94
N THR A 70 -12.86 -5.38 4.95
CA THR A 70 -12.29 -4.03 4.98
C THR A 70 -11.02 -3.99 5.84
N ALA A 71 -9.89 -3.64 5.24
CA ALA A 71 -8.59 -3.53 5.89
C ALA A 71 -7.88 -2.22 5.57
N ALA A 72 -7.19 -1.67 6.55
CA ALA A 72 -6.29 -0.53 6.36
C ALA A 72 -4.85 -1.03 6.19
N HIS A 73 -4.15 -0.53 5.17
CA HIS A 73 -2.77 -0.87 4.86
C HIS A 73 -1.92 0.41 4.79
N LEU A 74 -0.71 0.37 5.34
CA LEU A 74 0.31 1.40 5.19
C LEU A 74 1.10 1.18 3.90
N ALA A 75 1.37 2.25 3.20
CA ALA A 75 2.29 2.34 2.07
C ALA A 75 3.11 3.64 2.18
N ILE A 76 4.11 3.79 1.32
CA ILE A 76 4.89 5.01 1.18
C ILE A 76 4.70 5.54 -0.24
N ALA A 77 4.38 6.83 -0.36
CA ALA A 77 4.29 7.53 -1.63
C ALA A 77 4.94 8.91 -1.48
N HIS A 78 5.84 9.28 -2.40
CA HIS A 78 6.62 10.54 -2.35
C HIS A 78 7.20 10.83 -0.95
N GLN A 79 7.89 9.83 -0.37
CA GLN A 79 8.48 9.87 0.97
C GLN A 79 7.52 10.11 2.14
N ARG A 80 6.21 10.17 1.89
CA ARG A 80 5.15 10.38 2.88
C ARG A 80 4.38 9.09 3.16
N ILE A 81 3.80 9.01 4.36
CA ILE A 81 2.92 7.90 4.72
C ILE A 81 1.60 8.03 3.98
N MET A 82 1.23 6.95 3.30
CA MET A 82 -0.08 6.74 2.71
C MET A 82 -0.78 5.60 3.45
N VAL A 83 -2.07 5.76 3.73
CA VAL A 83 -2.92 4.67 4.20
C VAL A 83 -3.92 4.35 3.10
N VAL A 84 -4.00 3.09 2.70
CA VAL A 84 -4.96 2.62 1.70
C VAL A 84 -6.02 1.77 2.39
N ILE A 85 -7.27 1.96 1.97
CA ILE A 85 -8.39 1.13 2.42
C ILE A 85 -8.64 0.11 1.33
N LEU A 86 -8.34 -1.14 1.67
CA LEU A 86 -8.69 -2.32 0.89
C LEU A 86 -10.07 -2.78 1.35
N GLN A 87 -11.00 -2.92 0.41
CA GLN A 87 -12.29 -3.55 0.66
C GLN A 87 -12.48 -4.66 -0.38
N ASP A 88 -12.65 -5.88 0.09
CA ASP A 88 -12.61 -7.10 -0.73
C ASP A 88 -11.26 -7.20 -1.47
N ASP A 89 -11.24 -6.92 -2.78
CA ASP A 89 -10.06 -6.92 -3.65
C ASP A 89 -9.75 -5.52 -4.23
N ALA A 90 -10.46 -4.49 -3.77
CA ALA A 90 -10.41 -3.15 -4.33
C ALA A 90 -9.85 -2.12 -3.35
N ILE A 91 -8.96 -1.26 -3.85
CA ILE A 91 -8.56 -0.04 -3.14
C ILE A 91 -9.65 1.01 -3.35
N THR A 92 -10.43 1.24 -2.30
CA THR A 92 -11.60 2.14 -2.35
C THR A 92 -11.23 3.58 -2.06
N THR A 93 -10.20 3.82 -1.25
CA THR A 93 -9.67 5.17 -1.01
C THR A 93 -8.23 5.13 -0.51
N VAL A 94 -7.55 6.27 -0.61
CA VAL A 94 -6.23 6.50 -0.04
C VAL A 94 -6.27 7.73 0.86
N LEU A 95 -5.62 7.70 2.01
CA LEU A 95 -5.66 8.73 3.03
C LEU A 95 -4.24 9.14 3.41
N THR A 96 -4.06 10.40 3.78
CA THR A 96 -2.84 10.83 4.48
C THR A 96 -2.85 10.30 5.91
N TRP A 97 -1.68 10.22 6.53
CA TRP A 97 -1.59 9.80 7.93
C TRP A 97 -2.48 10.64 8.87
N PRO A 98 -2.48 11.99 8.81
CA PRO A 98 -3.36 12.81 9.65
C PRO A 98 -4.86 12.55 9.43
N GLN A 99 -5.28 12.23 8.21
CA GLN A 99 -6.68 11.89 7.90
C GLN A 99 -7.09 10.53 8.48
N PHE A 100 -6.16 9.57 8.49
CA PHE A 100 -6.44 8.22 8.98
C PHE A 100 -6.29 8.08 10.50
N GLN A 101 -5.39 8.83 11.14
CA GLN A 101 -5.08 8.67 12.56
C GLN A 101 -6.33 8.67 13.48
N PRO A 102 -7.32 9.56 13.31
CA PRO A 102 -8.55 9.53 14.12
C PRO A 102 -9.38 8.24 13.97
N LYS A 103 -9.22 7.53 12.84
CA LYS A 103 -9.96 6.31 12.47
C LYS A 103 -9.26 5.03 12.95
N LEU A 104 -8.09 5.11 13.58
CA LEU A 104 -7.32 3.93 14.01
C LEU A 104 -8.15 2.95 14.85
N ILE A 105 -8.99 3.49 15.73
CA ILE A 105 -9.84 2.70 16.63
C ILE A 105 -10.86 1.86 15.85
N ASP A 106 -11.38 2.39 14.73
CA ASP A 106 -12.32 1.71 13.84
C ASP A 106 -11.68 0.50 13.14
N PHE A 107 -10.35 0.42 13.11
CA PHE A 107 -9.59 -0.71 12.55
C PHE A 107 -8.96 -1.60 13.63
N GLY A 108 -9.51 -1.56 14.85
CA GLY A 108 -9.11 -2.43 15.96
C GLY A 108 -7.80 -2.03 16.63
N ARG A 109 -7.34 -0.78 16.46
CA ARG A 109 -6.14 -0.27 17.12
C ARG A 109 -6.42 0.97 17.96
N ALA A 110 -6.19 0.86 19.26
CA ALA A 110 -6.28 2.01 20.17
C ALA A 110 -5.05 2.94 20.09
N ARG A 111 -3.86 2.42 19.71
CA ARG A 111 -2.60 3.21 19.67
C ARG A 111 -1.67 2.77 18.55
N LEU A 112 -0.85 3.71 18.10
CA LEU A 112 0.26 3.48 17.16
C LEU A 112 1.34 2.58 17.77
N PRO A 113 2.08 1.79 16.96
CA PRO A 113 3.31 1.17 17.41
C PRO A 113 4.31 2.25 17.83
N ARG A 114 4.87 2.14 19.05
CA ARG A 114 5.86 3.09 19.63
C ARG A 114 7.09 3.38 18.74
N LYS A 115 7.33 2.58 17.69
CA LYS A 115 8.51 2.65 16.80
C LYS A 115 8.13 3.02 15.36
N GLN A 116 7.29 4.04 15.18
CA GLN A 116 6.78 4.47 13.88
C GLN A 116 7.90 4.80 12.88
N GLY A 117 8.95 5.53 13.30
CA GLY A 117 10.09 5.88 12.44
C GLY A 117 10.80 4.65 11.85
N ARG A 118 11.08 3.63 12.66
CA ARG A 118 11.67 2.37 12.19
C ARG A 118 10.75 1.58 11.24
N MET A 119 9.45 1.65 11.47
CA MET A 119 8.48 1.00 10.58
C MET A 119 8.44 1.70 9.22
N ILE A 120 8.47 3.04 9.21
CA ILE A 120 8.54 3.83 7.97
C ILE A 120 9.82 3.52 7.22
N GLN A 121 10.97 3.51 7.90
CA GLN A 121 12.26 3.24 7.26
C GLN A 121 12.26 1.86 6.58
N ARG A 122 11.79 0.82 7.29
CA ARG A 122 11.67 -0.53 6.70
C ARG A 122 10.76 -0.59 5.48
N LEU A 123 9.68 0.19 5.45
CA LEU A 123 8.80 0.26 4.28
C LEU A 123 9.47 1.00 3.12
N LYS A 124 10.25 2.06 3.39
CA LYS A 124 11.06 2.76 2.38
C LYS A 124 12.10 1.81 1.80
N ASP A 125 12.93 1.20 2.65
CA ASP A 125 13.96 0.26 2.22
C ASP A 125 13.36 -0.90 1.39
N ALA A 126 12.21 -1.43 1.79
CA ALA A 126 11.55 -2.51 1.06
C ALA A 126 11.00 -2.06 -0.32
N LEU A 127 10.53 -0.82 -0.43
CA LEU A 127 10.06 -0.24 -1.69
C LEU A 127 11.22 0.05 -2.62
N ASP A 128 12.30 0.65 -2.12
CA ASP A 128 13.51 0.96 -2.90
C ASP A 128 14.14 -0.33 -3.47
N ASN A 129 14.23 -1.38 -2.65
CA ASN A 129 14.70 -2.70 -3.09
C ASN A 129 13.76 -3.39 -4.10
N ALA A 130 12.47 -3.04 -4.14
CA ALA A 130 11.54 -3.60 -5.13
C ALA A 130 11.60 -2.86 -6.48
N ASN A 131 12.18 -1.66 -6.49
CA ASN A 131 12.31 -0.79 -7.65
C ASN A 131 13.71 -0.79 -8.26
N SER A 132 14.68 -1.42 -7.58
CA SER A 132 16.07 -1.62 -8.01
C SER A 132 16.19 -2.93 -8.78
#